data_AF-A0A0A9XBR0-F1
#
_entry.id   AF-A0A0A9XBR0-F1
#
_cell.length_a   1.000
_cell.length_b   1.000
_cell.length_c   1.000
_cell.angle_alpha   90.00
_cell.angle_beta   90.00
_cell.angle_gamma   90.00
#
_symmetry.space_group_name_H-M   'P 1'
#
loop_
_entity.id
_entity.type
_entity.pdbx_description
1 polymer ?
#
loop_
_entity_poly.entity_id
_entity_poly.type
_entity_poly.pdbx_seq_one_letter_code
_entity_poly.pdbx_strand_id
1 'polypeptide(L)'
;VEGWPDRTQIHSSLMKFYSVRDEISNNEGLLLRGSRVIVPSGVQNFILSRIHEGHFGITKCQQRARRNVWWPGMYLDIEQTVKSCPQCIQNSENKHQPLMPSDFPKRPWQKIGIDLFKAEGVWFIVA
;
A
#
# COMPACT_ATOMS: atom_id res chain seq x y z
N VAL A 1 8.31 41.39 5.72
CA VAL A 1 8.33 39.92 5.81
C VAL A 1 8.42 39.41 4.39
N GLU A 2 9.55 38.84 3.99
CA GLU A 2 9.68 38.20 2.67
C GLU A 2 8.79 36.96 2.67
N GLY A 3 7.67 37.04 1.95
CA GLY A 3 6.72 35.94 1.80
C GLY A 3 7.05 35.09 0.59
N TRP A 4 6.12 34.20 0.24
CA TRP A 4 6.22 33.43 -1.00
C TRP A 4 6.25 34.36 -2.22
N PRO A 5 7.11 34.08 -3.21
CA PRO A 5 7.11 34.83 -4.47
C PRO A 5 5.80 34.63 -5.22
N ASP A 6 5.53 35.54 -6.16
CA ASP A 6 4.30 35.53 -6.93
C ASP A 6 4.20 34.25 -7.78
N ARG A 7 2.98 33.76 -8.03
CA ARG A 7 2.78 32.43 -8.66
C ARG A 7 3.49 32.28 -10.00
N THR A 8 3.63 33.38 -10.73
CA THR A 8 4.29 33.46 -12.04
C THR A 8 5.81 33.31 -11.97
N GLN A 9 6.42 33.52 -10.80
CA GLN A 9 7.87 33.50 -10.58
C GLN A 9 8.35 32.18 -9.96
N ILE A 10 7.44 31.25 -9.70
CA ILE A 10 7.75 29.98 -9.04
C ILE A 10 8.16 28.93 -10.06
N HIS A 11 9.32 28.32 -9.82
CA HIS A 11 9.78 27.18 -10.61
C HIS A 11 8.76 26.02 -10.56
N SER A 12 8.54 25.35 -11.69
CA SER A 12 7.51 24.30 -11.85
C SER A 12 7.59 23.20 -10.78
N SER A 13 8.79 22.83 -10.34
CA SER A 13 9.00 21.82 -9.28
C SER A 13 8.49 22.26 -7.90
N LEU A 14 8.36 23.58 -7.66
CA LEU A 14 7.89 24.15 -6.40
C LEU A 14 6.39 24.47 -6.43
N MET A 15 5.77 24.48 -7.61
CA MET A 15 4.33 24.76 -7.78
C MET A 15 3.44 23.81 -6.97
N LYS A 16 3.86 22.55 -6.81
CA LYS A 16 3.16 21.54 -5.99
C LYS A 16 3.10 21.88 -4.49
N PHE A 17 3.90 22.85 -4.02
CA PHE A 17 3.88 23.34 -2.65
C PHE A 17 3.09 24.65 -2.50
N TYR A 18 2.79 25.36 -3.60
CA TYR A 18 2.14 26.66 -3.54
C TYR A 18 0.73 26.62 -2.94
N SER A 19 0.01 25.51 -3.13
CA SER A 19 -1.33 25.30 -2.57
C SER A 19 -1.34 25.22 -1.04
N VAL A 20 -0.21 24.87 -0.43
CA VAL A 20 -0.05 24.74 1.03
C VAL A 20 0.91 25.77 1.60
N ARG A 21 1.27 26.80 0.83
CA ARG A 21 2.30 27.80 1.18
C ARG A 21 2.09 28.46 2.54
N ASP A 22 0.84 28.72 2.89
CA ASP A 22 0.44 29.38 4.14
C ASP A 22 0.61 28.45 5.37
N GLU A 23 0.74 27.13 5.14
CA GLU A 23 1.03 26.14 6.18
C GLU A 23 2.54 25.86 6.33
N ILE A 24 3.38 26.44 5.47
CA ILE A 24 4.82 26.18 5.42
C ILE A 24 5.56 27.18 6.30
N SER A 25 6.35 26.65 7.24
CA SER A 25 7.23 27.43 8.10
C SER A 25 8.68 26.97 7.97
N ASN A 26 9.62 27.86 8.29
CA ASN A 26 11.05 27.54 8.36
C ASN A 26 11.45 27.54 9.84
N ASN A 27 12.05 26.45 10.29
CA ASN A 27 12.62 26.31 11.62
C ASN A 27 14.09 25.84 11.50
N GLU A 28 15.04 26.73 11.77
CA GLU A 28 16.49 26.42 11.74
C GLU A 28 16.96 25.77 10.42
N GLY A 29 16.39 26.18 9.28
CA GLY A 29 16.72 25.64 7.96
C GLY A 29 15.90 24.41 7.56
N LEU A 30 15.01 23.92 8.43
CA LEU A 30 14.03 22.87 8.11
C LEU A 30 12.71 23.48 7.71
N LEU A 31 12.21 23.08 6.53
CA LEU A 31 10.86 23.41 6.10
C LEU A 31 9.86 22.47 6.77
N LEU A 32 8.83 23.03 7.40
CA LEU A 32 7.78 22.29 8.10
C LEU A 32 6.42 22.62 7.52
N ARG A 33 5.53 21.62 7.41
CA ARG A 33 4.10 21.80 7.17
C ARG A 33 3.32 21.47 8.45
N GLY A 34 2.96 22.49 9.23
CA GLY A 34 2.57 22.32 10.62
C GLY A 34 3.73 21.73 11.43
N SER A 35 3.55 20.58 12.06
CA SER A 35 4.60 19.90 12.84
C SER A 35 5.42 18.85 12.06
N ARG A 36 5.28 18.79 10.72
CA ARG A 36 5.85 17.72 9.90
C ARG A 36 6.96 18.25 9.02
N VAL A 37 8.08 17.54 8.95
CA VAL A 37 9.22 17.92 8.10
C VAL A 37 8.88 17.72 6.63
N ILE A 38 9.12 18.74 5.81
CA ILE A 38 9.00 18.66 4.36
C ILE A 38 10.25 17.96 3.82
N VAL A 39 10.05 16.79 3.22
CA VAL A 39 11.16 15.94 2.76
C VAL A 39 11.54 16.30 1.31
N PRO A 40 12.79 16.72 1.04
CA PRO A 40 13.28 16.97 -0.32
C PRO A 40 13.27 15.70 -1.17
N SER A 41 13.06 15.86 -2.49
CA SER A 41 12.96 14.73 -3.43
C SER A 41 14.15 13.77 -3.39
N GLY A 42 15.38 14.29 -3.19
CA GLY A 42 16.60 13.49 -3.14
C GLY A 42 16.66 12.47 -1.99
N VAL A 43 15.88 12.66 -0.93
CA VAL A 43 15.88 11.80 0.26
C VAL A 43 14.55 11.07 0.50
N GLN A 44 13.54 11.27 -0.37
CA GLN A 44 12.23 10.64 -0.22
C GLN A 44 12.31 9.11 -0.24
N ASN A 45 13.13 8.52 -1.12
CA ASN A 45 13.30 7.06 -1.18
C ASN A 45 13.91 6.48 0.10
N PHE A 46 14.85 7.20 0.73
CA PHE A 46 15.40 6.80 2.02
C PHE A 46 14.34 6.86 3.12
N ILE A 47 13.52 7.92 3.15
CA ILE A 47 12.44 8.03 4.14
C ILE A 47 11.36 6.96 3.91
N LEU A 48 11.02 6.65 2.66
CA LEU A 48 10.09 5.57 2.30
C LEU A 48 10.58 4.21 2.79
N SER A 49 11.88 3.91 2.65
CA SER A 49 12.43 2.65 3.18
C SER A 49 12.34 2.59 4.71
N ARG A 50 12.57 3.70 5.42
CA ARG A 50 12.38 3.78 6.89
C ARG A 50 10.93 3.68 7.32
N ILE A 51 9.99 4.23 6.54
CA ILE A 51 8.55 4.10 6.82
C ILE A 51 8.11 2.64 6.65
N HIS A 52 8.57 2.00 5.57
CA HIS A 52 8.24 0.62 5.22
C HIS A 52 9.00 -0.42 6.07
N GLU A 53 10.02 -0.02 6.82
CA GLU A 53 10.74 -0.85 7.78
C GLU A 53 9.76 -1.59 8.70
N GLY A 54 9.82 -2.92 8.69
CA GLY A 54 8.85 -3.80 9.37
C GLY A 54 7.74 -4.36 8.48
N HIS A 55 7.73 -4.05 7.18
CA HIS A 55 6.79 -4.59 6.18
C HIS A 55 5.31 -4.42 6.53
N PHE A 56 4.96 -3.28 7.15
CA PHE A 56 3.58 -2.99 7.48
C PHE A 56 2.75 -2.66 6.23
N GLY A 57 1.46 -2.98 6.29
CA GLY A 57 0.50 -2.60 5.25
C GLY A 57 0.37 -1.09 5.08
N ILE A 58 -0.25 -0.69 3.96
CA ILE A 58 -0.38 0.71 3.51
C ILE A 58 -0.87 1.63 4.63
N THR A 59 -1.96 1.28 5.30
CA THR A 59 -2.56 2.11 6.36
C THR A 59 -1.59 2.43 7.50
N LYS A 60 -0.83 1.44 7.98
CA LYS A 60 0.15 1.64 9.06
C LYS A 60 1.33 2.49 8.58
N CYS A 61 1.84 2.25 7.37
CA CYS A 61 2.89 3.07 6.78
C CYS A 61 2.46 4.54 6.64
N GLN A 62 1.23 4.79 6.15
CA GLN A 62 0.66 6.13 6.04
C GLN A 62 0.51 6.81 7.41
N GLN A 63 0.06 6.08 8.43
CA GLN A 63 -0.04 6.60 9.80
C GLN A 63 1.33 6.98 10.39
N ARG A 64 2.37 6.17 10.14
CA ARG A 64 3.75 6.45 10.57
C ARG A 64 4.31 7.70 9.90
N ALA A 65 4.08 7.85 8.60
CA ALA A 65 4.50 9.03 7.84
C ALA A 65 3.77 10.30 8.28
N ARG A 66 2.44 10.23 8.44
CA ARG A 66 1.55 11.36 8.75
C ARG A 66 1.96 12.14 9.99
N ARG A 67 2.62 11.51 10.96
CA ARG A 67 3.04 12.16 12.22
C ARG A 67 4.35 12.96 12.09
N ASN A 68 5.22 12.61 11.14
CA ASN A 68 6.61 13.07 11.14
C ASN A 68 6.99 13.85 9.88
N VAL A 69 6.51 13.42 8.72
CA VAL A 69 7.00 13.89 7.42
C VAL A 69 5.87 14.21 6.46
N TRP A 70 6.18 15.03 5.46
CA TRP A 70 5.24 15.38 4.40
C TRP A 70 5.94 15.75 3.10
N TRP A 71 5.34 15.38 1.97
CA TRP A 71 5.60 15.96 0.65
C TRP A 71 4.39 15.75 -0.26
N PRO A 72 4.24 16.52 -1.35
CA PRO A 72 3.19 16.29 -2.33
C PRO A 72 3.35 14.90 -2.96
N GLY A 73 2.30 14.08 -2.91
CA GLY A 73 2.34 12.71 -3.43
C GLY A 73 2.74 11.63 -2.42
N MET A 74 3.11 11.98 -1.18
CA MET A 74 3.61 11.04 -0.17
C MET A 74 2.78 9.76 0.00
N TYR A 75 1.45 9.86 0.00
CA TYR A 75 0.60 8.69 0.17
C TYR A 75 0.63 7.73 -1.02
N LEU A 76 0.78 8.26 -2.24
CA LEU A 76 0.93 7.46 -3.45
C LEU A 76 2.29 6.76 -3.45
N ASP A 77 3.35 7.46 -3.05
CA ASP A 77 4.69 6.88 -2.98
C ASP A 77 4.76 5.74 -1.93
N ILE A 78 4.09 5.92 -0.79
CA ILE A 78 3.95 4.87 0.23
C ILE A 78 3.19 3.68 -0.32
N GLU A 79 2.07 3.91 -1.00
CA GLU A 79 1.27 2.85 -1.60
C GLU A 79 2.07 2.05 -2.63
N GLN A 80 2.79 2.74 -3.52
CA GLN A 80 3.66 2.10 -4.51
C GLN A 80 4.76 1.29 -3.84
N THR A 81 5.45 1.85 -2.85
CA THR A 81 6.51 1.16 -2.08
C THR A 81 6.02 -0.14 -1.46
N VAL A 82 4.83 -0.12 -0.83
CA VAL A 82 4.26 -1.32 -0.19
C VAL A 82 3.82 -2.34 -1.25
N LYS A 83 3.16 -1.90 -2.33
CA LYS A 83 2.67 -2.78 -3.40
C LYS A 83 3.80 -3.40 -4.23
N SER A 84 4.94 -2.74 -4.36
CA SER A 84 6.09 -3.25 -5.10
C SER A 84 7.06 -4.07 -4.24
N CYS A 85 6.79 -4.24 -2.94
CA CYS A 85 7.69 -4.95 -2.03
C CYS A 85 7.57 -6.48 -2.20
N PRO A 86 8.64 -7.19 -2.61
CA PRO A 86 8.59 -8.64 -2.83
C PRO A 86 8.16 -9.43 -1.59
N GLN A 87 8.66 -9.06 -0.41
CA GLN A 87 8.33 -9.71 0.85
C GLN A 87 6.86 -9.49 1.25
N CYS A 88 6.31 -8.29 0.99
CA CYS A 88 4.89 -8.04 1.24
C CYS A 88 4.00 -8.79 0.26
N ILE A 89 4.39 -8.88 -1.02
CA ILE A 89 3.66 -9.65 -2.03
C ILE A 89 3.64 -11.13 -1.65
N GLN A 90 4.80 -11.70 -1.31
CA GLN A 90 4.92 -13.12 -0.95
C GLN A 90 4.10 -13.49 0.30
N ASN A 91 4.03 -12.60 1.28
CA ASN A 91 3.31 -12.82 2.53
C ASN A 91 1.87 -12.27 2.51
N SER A 92 1.38 -11.80 1.36
CA SER A 92 0.02 -11.27 1.25
C SER A 92 -1.01 -12.39 1.28
N GLU A 93 -2.12 -12.15 1.96
CA GLU A 93 -3.24 -13.08 1.95
C GLU A 93 -3.97 -13.01 0.61
N ASN A 94 -4.00 -14.15 -0.09
CA ASN A 94 -4.84 -14.31 -1.27
C ASN A 94 -6.29 -14.45 -0.81
N LYS A 95 -7.12 -13.48 -1.19
CA LYS A 95 -8.58 -13.59 -1.01
C LYS A 95 -9.10 -14.65 -1.97
N HIS A 96 -9.48 -15.80 -1.44
CA HIS A 96 -10.12 -16.85 -2.23
C HIS A 96 -11.42 -16.31 -2.84
N GLN A 97 -11.62 -16.63 -4.12
CA GLN A 97 -12.90 -16.37 -4.76
C GLN A 97 -13.98 -17.25 -4.10
N PRO A 98 -15.23 -16.77 -4.02
CA PRO A 98 -16.34 -17.60 -3.58
C PRO A 98 -16.41 -18.89 -4.40
N LEU A 99 -16.78 -20.00 -3.76
CA LEU A 99 -17.04 -21.25 -4.47
C LEU A 99 -18.13 -21.02 -5.53
N MET A 100 -17.86 -21.40 -6.77
CA MET A 100 -18.88 -21.42 -7.81
C MET A 100 -19.65 -22.74 -7.71
N PRO A 101 -20.94 -22.72 -7.37
CA PRO A 101 -21.72 -23.96 -7.29
C PRO A 101 -21.91 -24.53 -8.70
N SER A 102 -21.79 -25.86 -8.80
CA SER A 102 -22.17 -26.56 -10.04
C SER A 102 -23.66 -26.87 -10.04
N ASP A 103 -24.27 -26.94 -11.23
CA ASP A 103 -25.69 -27.29 -11.36
C ASP A 103 -26.01 -28.65 -10.73
N PHE A 104 -27.15 -28.76 -10.07
CA PHE A 104 -27.64 -30.04 -9.57
C PHE A 104 -28.03 -30.99 -10.72
N PRO A 105 -27.82 -32.31 -10.55
CA PRO A 105 -28.34 -33.29 -11.49
C PRO A 105 -29.87 -33.21 -11.54
N LYS A 106 -30.45 -33.29 -12.76
CA LYS A 106 -31.90 -33.25 -12.99
C LYS A 106 -32.55 -34.63 -12.83
N ARG A 107 -31.75 -35.70 -12.80
CA ARG A 107 -32.20 -37.10 -12.71
C ARG A 107 -31.25 -37.91 -11.80
N PRO A 108 -31.74 -38.98 -11.16
CA PRO A 108 -30.87 -39.93 -10.45
C PRO A 108 -29.74 -40.43 -11.33
N TRP A 109 -28.57 -40.68 -10.74
CA TRP A 109 -27.37 -41.20 -11.41
C TRP A 109 -26.76 -40.32 -12.52
N GLN A 110 -27.23 -39.09 -12.69
CA GLN A 110 -26.68 -38.16 -13.71
C GLN A 110 -25.30 -37.60 -13.34
N LYS A 111 -24.98 -37.52 -12.05
CA LYS A 111 -23.65 -37.16 -11.53
C LYS A 111 -23.33 -38.11 -10.37
N ILE A 112 -22.14 -38.70 -10.38
CA ILE A 112 -21.61 -39.58 -9.33
C ILE A 112 -20.26 -38.99 -8.93
N GLY A 113 -20.09 -38.68 -7.64
CA GLY A 113 -18.79 -38.30 -7.09
C GLY A 113 -18.09 -39.57 -6.63
N ILE A 114 -16.88 -39.82 -7.11
CA ILE A 114 -16.11 -41.01 -6.76
C ILE A 114 -14.83 -40.56 -6.05
N ASP A 115 -14.52 -41.17 -4.92
CA ASP A 115 -13.31 -40.91 -4.15
C ASP A 115 -12.59 -42.21 -3.79
N LEU A 116 -11.31 -42.10 -3.43
CA LEU A 116 -10.48 -43.21 -3.01
C LEU A 116 -10.39 -43.24 -1.48
N PHE A 117 -10.66 -44.41 -0.91
CA PHE A 117 -10.54 -44.64 0.53
C PHE A 117 -9.53 -45.75 0.79
N LYS A 118 -8.65 -45.59 1.78
CA LYS A 118 -7.68 -46.62 2.16
C LYS A 118 -7.90 -47.09 3.58
N ALA A 119 -8.04 -48.39 3.77
CA ALA A 119 -8.11 -49.02 5.09
C ALA A 119 -7.32 -50.34 5.09
N GLU A 120 -6.57 -50.58 6.16
CA GLU A 120 -5.79 -51.81 6.37
C GLU A 120 -4.87 -52.17 5.18
N GLY A 121 -4.33 -51.17 4.50
CA GLY A 121 -3.44 -51.36 3.35
C GLY A 121 -4.17 -51.59 2.02
N VAL A 122 -5.49 -51.73 2.02
CA VAL A 122 -6.32 -51.95 0.84
C VAL A 122 -6.97 -50.64 0.39
N TRP A 123 -7.05 -50.43 -0.92
CA TRP A 123 -7.74 -49.29 -1.54
C TRP A 123 -9.16 -49.66 -1.95
N PHE A 124 -10.09 -48.76 -1.68
CA PHE A 124 -11.51 -48.85 -2.00
C PHE A 124 -11.91 -47.66 -2.86
N ILE A 125 -12.90 -47.89 -3.71
CA ILE A 125 -13.61 -46.83 -4.43
C ILE A 125 -14.90 -46.57 -3.68
N VAL A 126 -15.11 -45.32 -3.28
CA VAL A 126 -16.34 -44.87 -2.60
C VAL A 126 -17.07 -43.94 -3.57
N ALA A 127 -18.35 -44.20 -3.78
CA ALA A 127 -19.21 -43.46 -4.71
C ALA A 127 -20.54 -43.08 -4.06
#